data_AF-A0A5D0MGZ7-F1
#
_entry.id   AF-A0A5D0MGZ7-F1
#
_cell.length_a   1.000
_cell.length_b   1.000
_cell.length_c   1.000
_cell.angle_alpha   90.00
_cell.angle_beta   90.00
_cell.angle_gamma   90.00
#
_symmetry.space_group_name_H-M   'P 1'
#
loop_
_entity.id
_entity.type
_entity.pdbx_description
1 polymer ?
#
loop_
_entity_poly.entity_id
_entity_poly.type
_entity_poly.pdbx_seq_one_letter_code
_entity_poly.pdbx_strand_id
1 'polypeptide(L)' 'MKKVFLDNDVVLDLLYEREPYNHYANIIFNNIIKNNLNGFVSSIIVANTYYILNTQLK' A
#
# COMPACT_ATOMS: atom_id res chain seq x y z
N MET A 1 13.21 -8.24 12.84
CA MET A 1 12.61 -7.56 11.66
C MET A 1 11.77 -6.38 12.12
N LYS A 2 11.89 -5.23 11.46
CA LYS A 2 11.08 -4.05 11.75
C LYS A 2 9.65 -4.30 11.28
N LYS A 3 8.66 -4.00 12.14
CA LYS A 3 7.23 -4.06 11.81
C LYS A 3 6.79 -2.68 11.37
N VAL A 4 6.09 -2.60 10.25
CA VAL A 4 5.58 -1.34 9.69
C VAL A 4 4.09 -1.50 9.44
N PHE A 5 3.30 -0.62 10.03
CA PHE A 5 1.89 -0.49 9.71
C PHE A 5 1.75 0.49 8.54
N LEU A 6 1.12 0.05 7.45
CA LEU A 6 0.92 0.84 6.24
C LEU A 6 -0.41 1.56 6.33
N ASP A 7 -0.43 2.85 5.99
CA ASP A 7 -1.65 3.61 5.81
C ASP A 7 -2.24 3.38 4.42
N ASN A 8 -3.53 3.69 4.23
CA ASN A 8 -4.26 3.47 2.99
C ASN A 8 -3.60 4.20 1.80
N ASP A 9 -3.13 5.43 1.99
CA ASP A 9 -2.50 6.19 0.90
C ASP A 9 -1.25 5.48 0.34
N VAL A 10 -0.42 4.86 1.18
CA VAL A 10 0.77 4.11 0.73
C VAL A 10 0.38 2.88 -0.11
N VAL A 11 -0.73 2.22 0.23
CA VAL A 11 -1.28 1.11 -0.55
C VAL A 11 -1.81 1.64 -1.89
N LEU A 12 -2.53 2.75 -1.89
CA LEU A 12 -3.06 3.37 -3.11
C LEU A 12 -1.96 3.92 -4.01
N ASP A 13 -0.89 4.50 -3.45
CA ASP A 13 0.24 5.02 -4.20
C ASP A 13 0.95 3.91 -4.99
N LEU A 14 0.99 2.70 -4.43
CA LEU A 14 1.46 1.51 -5.15
C LEU A 14 0.47 1.11 -6.25
N LEU A 15 -0.80 0.91 -5.90
CA LEU A 15 -1.79 0.30 -6.79
C LEU A 15 -2.21 1.19 -7.96
N TYR A 16 -2.23 2.50 -7.77
CA TYR A 16 -2.63 3.49 -8.77
C TYR A 16 -1.46 4.22 -9.43
N GLU A 17 -0.23 3.88 -9.08
CA GLU A 17 0.96 4.57 -9.60
C GLU A 17 0.89 6.09 -9.39
N ARG A 18 0.42 6.53 -8.20
CA ARG A 18 0.24 7.95 -7.88
C ARG A 18 1.59 8.64 -7.74
N GLU A 19 1.89 9.54 -8.67
CA GLU A 19 3.03 10.44 -8.54
C GLU A 19 2.73 11.58 -7.54
N PRO A 20 3.73 12.05 -6.76
CA PRO A 20 5.15 11.65 -6.79
C PRO A 20 5.52 10.47 -5.87
N TYR A 21 4.53 9.79 -5.27
CA TYR A 21 4.77 8.89 -4.12
C TYR A 21 4.92 7.41 -4.49
N ASN A 22 4.57 7.03 -5.71
CA ASN A 22 4.67 5.66 -6.18
C ASN A 22 6.08 5.06 -6.00
N HIS A 23 7.13 5.83 -6.28
CA HIS A 23 8.51 5.39 -6.08
C HIS A 23 8.79 4.94 -4.64
N TYR A 24 8.33 5.70 -3.66
CA TYR A 24 8.53 5.38 -2.24
C TYR A 24 7.69 4.18 -1.80
N ALA A 25 6.44 4.08 -2.27
CA ALA A 25 5.60 2.92 -2.03
C ALA A 25 6.26 1.64 -2.58
N ASN A 26 6.78 1.68 -3.81
CA ASN A 26 7.53 0.58 -4.41
C ASN A 26 8.74 0.15 -3.57
N ILE A 27 9.50 1.09 -3.00
CA ILE A 27 10.63 0.75 -2.11
C ILE A 27 10.14 -0.01 -0.87
N ILE A 28 9.05 0.44 -0.24
CA ILE A 28 8.49 -0.20 0.95
C ILE A 28 8.03 -1.63 0.63
N PHE A 29 7.22 -1.81 -0.42
CA PHE A 29 6.69 -3.12 -0.80
C PHE A 29 7.77 -4.09 -1.25
N ASN A 30 8.79 -3.63 -2.00
CA ASN A 30 9.94 -4.46 -2.35
C ASN A 30 10.71 -4.98 -1.13
N ASN A 31 10.83 -4.17 -0.07
CA ASN A 31 11.45 -4.61 1.18
C ASN A 31 10.58 -5.61 1.95
N ILE A 32 9.26 -5.49 1.86
CA ILE A 32 8.33 -6.50 2.42
C ILE A 32 8.46 -7.81 1.66
N ILE A 33 8.44 -7.79 0.32
CA ILE A 33 8.59 -8.98 -0.54
C ILE A 33 9.93 -9.68 -0.30
N LYS A 34 11.01 -8.92 -0.07
CA LYS A 34 12.34 -9.44 0.26
C LYS A 34 12.48 -9.92 1.71
N ASN A 35 11.43 -9.87 2.51
CA ASN A 35 11.43 -10.19 3.95
C ASN A 35 12.37 -9.31 4.80
N ASN A 36 12.75 -8.13 4.31
CA ASN A 36 13.55 -7.16 5.08
C ASN A 36 12.68 -6.41 6.11
N LEU A 37 11.38 -6.28 5.83
CA LEU A 37 10.36 -5.63 6.66
C LEU A 37 9.14 -6.55 6.79
N ASN A 38 8.41 -6.42 7.90
CA ASN A 38 7.10 -7.05 8.03
C ASN A 38 6.01 -5.97 7.94
N GLY A 39 5.24 -5.98 6.85
CA GLY A 39 4.18 -5.01 6.58
C GLY A 39 2.83 -5.49 7.09
N PHE A 40 2.07 -4.57 7.70
CA PHE A 40 0.72 -4.84 8.19
C PHE A 40 -0.24 -3.74 7.71
N VAL A 41 -1.48 -4.13 7.43
CA VAL A 41 -2.61 -3.22 7.21
C VAL A 41 -3.75 -3.62 8.14
N SER A 42 -4.64 -2.69 8.45
CA SER A 42 -5.88 -3.01 9.16
C SER A 42 -6.95 -3.49 8.18
N SER A 43 -7.96 -4.19 8.71
CA SER A 43 -9.14 -4.60 7.92
C SER A 43 -9.87 -3.40 7.30
N ILE A 44 -9.88 -2.25 7.97
CA ILE A 44 -10.51 -1.03 7.43
C ILE A 44 -9.74 -0.45 6.24
N ILE A 45 -8.41 -0.56 6.22
CA ILE A 45 -7.59 -0.16 5.06
C ILE A 45 -7.91 -1.07 3.87
N VAL A 46 -8.03 -2.38 4.09
CA VAL A 46 -8.44 -3.32 3.04
C VAL A 46 -9.81 -2.96 2.47
N ALA A 47 -10.80 -2.68 3.33
CA ALA A 47 -12.13 -2.29 2.90
C ALA A 47 -12.14 -0.96 2.12
N ASN A 48 -11.41 0.05 2.59
CA ASN A 48 -11.31 1.35 1.94
C ASN A 48 -10.59 1.25 0.58
N THR A 49 -9.47 0.52 0.52
CA THR A 49 -8.77 0.24 -0.74
C THR A 49 -9.72 -0.44 -1.72
N TYR A 50 -10.45 -1.49 -1.31
CA TYR A 50 -11.42 -2.17 -2.17
C TYR A 50 -12.52 -1.23 -2.67
N TYR A 51 -13.11 -0.40 -1.79
CA TYR A 51 -14.13 0.56 -2.17
C TYR A 51 -13.60 1.54 -3.23
N ILE A 52 -12.42 2.13 -3.00
CA ILE A 52 -11.82 3.11 -3.91
C ILE A 52 -11.53 2.48 -5.28
N LEU A 53 -10.89 1.30 -5.31
CA LEU A 53 -10.59 0.55 -6.53
C LEU A 53 -11.86 0.30 -7.37
N ASN A 54 -12.96 -0.10 -6.74
CA ASN A 54 -14.21 -0.36 -7.45
C ASN A 54 -14.93 0.93 -7.88
N THR A 55 -14.79 2.03 -7.14
CA THR A 55 -15.44 3.29 -7.54
C THR A 55 -14.81 3.95 -8.77
N GLN A 56 -13.53 3.70 -9.04
CA GLN A 56 -12.85 4.24 -10.23
C GLN A 56 -12.92 3.35 -11.48
N LEU A 57 -13.47 2.13 -11.37
CA LEU A 57 -13.69 1.22 -12.50
C LEU A 57 -15.02 1.49 -13.24
N LYS A 58 -15.68 2.62 -12.98
CA LYS A 58 -16.86 3.09 -13.70
C LYS A 58 -16.45 4.08 -14.80
#